data_AF-A0A4P9X1U1-F1
#
_entry.id   AF-A0A4P9X1U1-F1
#
_cell.length_a   1.000
_cell.length_b   1.000
_cell.length_c   1.000
_cell.angle_alpha   90.00
_cell.angle_beta   90.00
_cell.angle_gamma   90.00
#
_symmetry.space_group_name_H-M   'P 1'
#
loop_
_entity.id
_entity.type
_entity.pdbx_description
1 polymer ?
#
loop_
_entity_poly.entity_id
_entity_poly.type
_entity_poly.pdbx_seq_one_letter_code
_entity_poly.pdbx_strand_id
1 'polypeptide(L)'
;MRFLTVGGGVFDKIRSDFSGKRERCLAVKLSGNDAKDADAWNELMDRLKDGMLAAFQSYIVQTDHDARRLEGQRAMPGWNFCQYFLQRESVIYALELLGMHDDVFEEYEQLEQAFFQSMEQQGAPWFSKFGGSAPGDEAGDILDVRRKPYRQAILNNTVTIFDFRIYLFVRQIAALLETGKLARVCEHSLQYMALWGKTLREYQTSLMPGFAEIWTWTVCHAVIQRCD
;
A
#
# COMPACT_ATOMS: atom_id res chain seq x y z
N MET A 1 -22.41 48.35 25.54
CA MET A 1 -21.90 47.15 24.82
C MET A 1 -22.84 46.00 25.13
N ARG A 2 -23.59 45.51 24.13
CA ARG A 2 -24.41 44.31 24.27
C ARG A 2 -23.51 43.09 24.10
N PHE A 3 -23.42 42.28 25.16
CA PHE A 3 -22.86 40.93 25.07
C PHE A 3 -23.78 40.12 24.15
N LEU A 4 -23.26 39.71 22.99
CA LEU A 4 -23.90 38.66 22.18
C LEU A 4 -23.62 37.34 22.90
N THR A 5 -24.51 36.98 23.83
CA THR A 5 -24.71 35.59 24.20
C THR A 5 -25.15 34.85 22.92
N VAL A 6 -24.24 34.10 22.31
CA VAL A 6 -24.58 33.10 21.28
C VAL A 6 -25.46 32.06 21.98
N GLY A 7 -26.76 32.31 21.94
CA GLY A 7 -27.81 31.46 22.50
C GLY A 7 -27.91 30.15 21.73
N GLY A 8 -28.39 29.11 22.40
CA GLY A 8 -28.45 27.72 21.91
C GLY A 8 -28.92 27.55 20.46
N GLY A 9 -29.78 28.42 19.92
CA GLY A 9 -30.38 28.26 18.60
C GLY A 9 -29.42 28.18 17.38
N VAL A 10 -28.29 28.89 17.35
CA VAL A 10 -27.37 28.81 16.18
C VAL A 10 -26.52 27.54 16.25
N PHE A 11 -25.97 27.25 17.43
CA PHE A 11 -25.18 26.04 17.61
C PHE A 11 -26.04 24.78 17.46
N ASP A 12 -27.27 24.77 18.00
CA ASP A 12 -28.18 23.63 17.86
C ASP A 12 -28.57 23.40 16.40
N LYS A 13 -28.70 24.47 15.59
CA LYS A 13 -28.92 24.36 14.15
C LYS A 13 -27.71 23.77 13.44
N ILE A 14 -26.50 24.26 13.70
CA ILE A 14 -25.26 23.69 13.16
C ILE A 14 -25.09 22.23 13.62
N ARG A 15 -25.41 21.92 14.88
CA ARG A 15 -25.37 20.56 15.40
C ARG A 15 -26.33 19.67 14.62
N SER A 16 -27.55 20.11 14.36
CA SER A 16 -28.54 19.37 13.56
C SER A 16 -28.12 19.18 12.11
N ASP A 17 -27.54 20.19 11.47
CA ASP A 17 -27.19 20.15 10.04
C ASP A 17 -25.98 19.24 9.77
N PHE A 18 -25.04 19.16 10.71
CA PHE A 18 -23.77 18.46 10.52
C PHE A 18 -23.63 17.16 11.32
N SER A 19 -24.40 16.97 12.40
CA SER A 19 -24.43 15.70 13.14
C SER A 19 -25.45 14.77 12.50
N GLY A 20 -24.96 13.84 11.67
CA GLY A 20 -25.76 12.72 11.17
C GLY A 20 -25.98 11.65 12.24
N LYS A 21 -25.60 10.40 11.96
CA LYS A 21 -25.65 9.29 12.96
C LYS A 21 -24.67 9.43 14.13
N ARG A 22 -23.73 10.38 14.04
CA ARG A 22 -22.67 10.62 15.03
C ARG A 22 -22.55 12.12 15.25
N GLU A 23 -22.31 12.52 16.50
CA GLU A 23 -22.08 13.93 16.85
C GLU A 23 -20.78 14.42 16.20
N ARG A 24 -20.86 15.52 15.44
CA ARG A 24 -19.73 16.12 14.71
C ARG A 24 -19.43 17.57 15.10
N CYS A 25 -20.25 18.14 15.97
CA CYS A 25 -20.16 19.53 16.38
C CYS A 25 -19.86 19.62 17.87
N LEU A 26 -18.81 20.36 18.23
CA LEU A 26 -18.47 20.69 19.61
C LEU A 26 -18.39 22.22 19.75
N ALA A 27 -18.92 22.75 20.84
CA ALA A 27 -18.78 24.15 21.20
C ALA A 27 -17.78 24.28 22.34
N VAL A 28 -16.61 24.88 22.08
CA VAL A 28 -15.64 25.22 23.12
C VAL A 28 -16.01 26.57 23.72
N LYS A 29 -16.38 26.59 25.00
CA LYS A 29 -16.76 27.82 25.72
C LYS A 29 -15.68 28.15 26.75
N LEU A 30 -14.93 29.21 26.48
CA LEU A 30 -13.90 29.71 27.40
C LEU A 30 -14.55 30.66 28.43
N SER A 31 -14.22 30.42 29.69
CA SER A 31 -14.76 31.09 30.87
C SER A 31 -13.76 32.04 31.53
N GLY A 32 -12.50 32.03 31.09
CA GLY A 32 -11.41 32.80 31.71
C GLY A 32 -10.92 32.20 33.03
N ASN A 33 -11.34 30.97 33.34
CA ASN A 33 -10.84 30.18 34.45
C ASN A 33 -9.96 29.07 33.86
N ASP A 34 -8.66 29.12 34.13
CA ASP A 34 -7.66 28.23 33.53
C ASP A 34 -8.01 26.74 33.67
N ALA A 35 -8.59 26.32 34.81
CA ALA A 35 -8.97 24.93 35.01
C ALA A 35 -10.15 24.51 34.12
N LYS A 36 -11.20 25.35 34.03
CA LYS A 36 -12.37 25.06 33.19
C LYS A 36 -12.06 25.15 31.71
N ASP A 37 -11.18 26.06 31.34
CA ASP A 37 -10.77 26.25 29.96
C ASP A 37 -9.87 25.09 29.52
N ALA A 38 -9.00 24.57 30.41
CA ALA A 38 -8.24 23.35 30.16
C ALA A 38 -9.15 22.13 29.92
N ASP A 39 -10.20 21.95 30.72
CA ASP A 39 -11.17 20.87 30.52
C ASP A 39 -11.88 20.97 29.16
N ALA A 40 -12.29 22.17 28.75
CA ALA A 40 -12.91 22.39 27.44
C ALA A 40 -11.96 22.11 26.26
N TRP A 41 -10.67 22.42 26.41
CA TRP A 41 -9.64 22.06 25.43
C TRP A 41 -9.37 20.55 25.39
N ASN A 42 -9.35 19.89 26.54
CA ASN A 42 -9.21 18.44 26.62
C ASN A 42 -10.38 17.73 25.92
N GLU A 43 -11.62 18.18 26.15
CA GLU A 43 -12.80 17.66 25.45
C GLU A 43 -12.68 17.83 23.92
N LEU A 44 -12.22 18.99 23.44
CA LEU A 44 -11.96 19.20 22.02
C LEU A 44 -10.93 18.20 21.48
N MET A 45 -9.80 18.06 22.18
CA MET A 45 -8.72 17.18 21.76
C MET A 45 -9.17 15.72 21.71
N ASP A 46 -9.98 15.27 22.66
CA ASP A 46 -10.50 13.90 22.68
C ASP A 46 -11.52 13.66 21.57
N ARG A 47 -12.43 14.62 21.33
CA ARG A 47 -13.36 14.53 20.18
C ARG A 47 -12.64 14.55 18.83
N LEU A 48 -11.56 15.31 18.71
CA LEU A 48 -10.74 15.34 17.51
C LEU A 48 -10.07 13.98 17.26
N LYS A 49 -9.46 13.38 18.29
CA LYS A 49 -8.87 12.04 18.21
C LYS A 49 -9.93 11.00 17.82
N ASP A 50 -11.08 11.01 18.46
CA ASP A 50 -12.19 10.09 18.15
C ASP A 50 -12.68 10.26 16.70
N GLY A 51 -12.79 11.50 16.23
CA GLY A 51 -13.19 11.81 14.86
C GLY A 51 -12.17 11.32 13.82
N MET A 52 -10.87 11.51 14.09
CA MET A 52 -9.80 11.01 13.25
C MET A 52 -9.80 9.48 13.19
N LEU A 53 -9.86 8.81 14.34
CA LEU A 53 -9.92 7.35 14.42
C LEU A 53 -11.13 6.80 13.67
N ALA A 54 -12.30 7.39 13.86
CA ALA A 54 -13.52 7.01 13.15
C ALA A 54 -13.40 7.16 11.62
N ALA A 55 -12.79 8.26 11.16
CA ALA A 55 -12.57 8.50 9.74
C ALA A 55 -11.62 7.46 9.13
N PHE A 56 -10.50 7.16 9.82
CA PHE A 56 -9.55 6.14 9.38
C PHE A 56 -10.19 4.74 9.36
N GLN A 57 -10.91 4.36 10.40
CA GLN A 57 -11.65 3.08 10.43
C GLN A 57 -12.63 2.97 9.28
N SER A 58 -13.44 4.02 9.05
CA SER A 58 -14.40 4.02 7.93
C SER A 58 -13.70 3.95 6.57
N TYR A 59 -12.56 4.63 6.41
CA TYR A 59 -11.77 4.61 5.19
C TYR A 59 -11.24 3.20 4.90
N ILE A 60 -10.64 2.54 5.90
CA ILE A 60 -10.10 1.18 5.76
C ILE A 60 -11.21 0.19 5.39
N VAL A 61 -12.33 0.22 6.11
CA VAL A 61 -13.47 -0.68 5.86
C VAL A 61 -14.03 -0.48 4.45
N GLN A 62 -14.20 0.78 4.01
CA GLN A 62 -14.70 1.09 2.68
C GLN A 62 -13.73 0.61 1.60
N THR A 63 -12.44 0.88 1.80
CA THR A 63 -11.38 0.54 0.84
C THR A 63 -11.24 -0.97 0.66
N ASP A 64 -11.28 -1.75 1.76
CA ASP A 64 -11.28 -3.22 1.71
C ASP A 64 -12.54 -3.77 1.04
N HIS A 65 -13.72 -3.23 1.38
CA HIS A 65 -14.97 -3.62 0.73
C HIS A 65 -14.92 -3.39 -0.79
N ASP A 66 -14.43 -2.23 -1.23
CA ASP A 66 -14.28 -1.92 -2.65
C ASP A 66 -13.27 -2.84 -3.35
N ALA A 67 -12.20 -3.23 -2.65
CA ALA A 67 -11.21 -4.16 -3.17
C ALA A 67 -11.80 -5.58 -3.35
N ARG A 68 -12.52 -6.09 -2.35
CA ARG A 68 -13.22 -7.40 -2.43
C ARG A 68 -14.28 -7.40 -3.52
N ARG A 69 -14.99 -6.28 -3.70
CA ARG A 69 -15.96 -6.12 -4.78
C ARG A 69 -15.29 -6.22 -6.16
N LEU A 70 -14.16 -5.55 -6.37
CA LEU A 70 -13.39 -5.68 -7.61
C LEU A 70 -12.86 -7.10 -7.83
N GLU A 71 -12.44 -7.78 -6.76
CA GLU A 71 -12.01 -9.18 -6.82
C GLU A 71 -13.14 -10.11 -7.26
N GLY A 72 -14.33 -9.96 -6.67
CA GLY A 72 -15.51 -10.75 -7.04
C GLY A 72 -15.97 -10.52 -8.49
N GLN A 73 -15.51 -9.45 -9.13
CA GLN A 73 -15.79 -9.13 -10.54
C GLN A 73 -14.71 -9.65 -11.51
N ARG A 74 -13.74 -10.43 -11.03
CA ARG A 74 -12.59 -10.89 -11.83
C ARG A 74 -12.94 -11.67 -13.11
N ALA A 75 -14.08 -12.34 -13.13
CA ALA A 75 -14.58 -13.07 -14.30
C ALA A 75 -15.34 -12.18 -15.31
N MET A 76 -15.63 -10.93 -14.95
CA MET A 76 -16.40 -10.02 -15.80
C MET A 76 -15.52 -9.39 -16.89
N PRO A 77 -16.04 -9.23 -18.13
CA PRO A 77 -15.35 -8.46 -19.16
C PRO A 77 -15.06 -7.03 -18.69
N GLY A 78 -13.87 -6.52 -19.00
CA GLY A 78 -13.45 -5.18 -18.60
C GLY A 78 -12.81 -5.09 -17.22
N TRP A 79 -12.64 -6.22 -16.52
CA TRP A 79 -11.83 -6.27 -15.31
C TRP A 79 -10.37 -5.89 -15.60
N ASN A 80 -9.72 -5.23 -14.64
CA ASN A 80 -8.33 -4.80 -14.74
C ASN A 80 -7.54 -5.19 -13.49
N PHE A 81 -6.51 -6.03 -13.68
CA PHE A 81 -5.64 -6.48 -12.60
C PHE A 81 -4.88 -5.34 -11.92
N CYS A 82 -4.31 -4.39 -12.68
CA CYS A 82 -3.58 -3.25 -12.12
C CYS A 82 -4.48 -2.34 -11.27
N GLN A 83 -5.74 -2.17 -11.67
CA GLN A 83 -6.73 -1.44 -10.87
C GLN A 83 -7.06 -2.18 -9.57
N TYR A 84 -7.31 -3.49 -9.65
CA TYR A 84 -7.51 -4.33 -8.46
C TYR A 84 -6.30 -4.27 -7.51
N PHE A 85 -5.09 -4.40 -8.07
CA PHE A 85 -3.84 -4.33 -7.34
C PHE A 85 -3.71 -3.02 -6.55
N LEU A 86 -3.94 -1.87 -7.19
CA LEU A 86 -3.86 -0.57 -6.52
C LEU A 86 -4.89 -0.42 -5.41
N GLN A 87 -6.10 -0.95 -5.61
CA GLN A 87 -7.13 -0.93 -4.59
C GLN A 87 -6.74 -1.78 -3.37
N ARG A 88 -6.25 -3.01 -3.58
CA ARG A 88 -5.75 -3.85 -2.48
C ARG A 88 -4.52 -3.25 -1.81
N GLU A 89 -3.59 -2.69 -2.57
CA GLU A 89 -2.41 -2.04 -2.01
C GLU A 89 -2.75 -0.86 -1.09
N SER A 90 -3.85 -0.15 -1.33
CA SER A 90 -4.29 0.90 -0.40
C SER A 90 -4.78 0.38 0.96
N VAL A 91 -5.26 -0.87 1.02
CA VAL A 91 -5.53 -1.59 2.28
C VAL A 91 -4.22 -1.98 2.96
N ILE A 92 -3.25 -2.50 2.17
CA ILE A 92 -1.93 -2.87 2.68
C ILE A 92 -1.22 -1.65 3.29
N TYR A 93 -1.30 -0.48 2.66
CA TYR A 93 -0.77 0.76 3.21
C TYR A 93 -1.35 1.10 4.59
N ALA A 94 -2.62 0.79 4.84
CA ALA A 94 -3.21 0.96 6.16
C ALA A 94 -2.61 -0.01 7.19
N LEU A 95 -2.32 -1.25 6.81
CA LEU A 95 -1.62 -2.21 7.67
C LEU A 95 -0.18 -1.76 7.97
N GLU A 96 0.52 -1.21 6.96
CA GLU A 96 1.86 -0.62 7.14
C GLU A 96 1.84 0.53 8.16
N LEU A 97 0.85 1.41 8.10
CA LEU A 97 0.68 2.50 9.07
C LEU A 97 0.38 2.01 10.49
N LEU A 98 -0.20 0.81 10.63
CA LEU A 98 -0.46 0.16 11.91
C LEU A 98 0.73 -0.66 12.42
N GLY A 99 1.82 -0.75 11.66
CA GLY A 99 3.01 -1.54 12.01
C GLY A 99 2.80 -3.05 11.92
N MET A 100 1.76 -3.50 11.21
CA MET A 100 1.39 -4.91 11.06
C MET A 100 2.20 -5.57 9.94
N HIS A 101 3.53 -5.60 10.10
CA HIS A 101 4.47 -5.96 9.02
C HIS A 101 4.38 -7.43 8.57
N ASP A 102 4.06 -8.35 9.48
CA ASP A 102 3.81 -9.75 9.12
C ASP A 102 2.56 -9.85 8.19
N ASP A 103 1.46 -9.15 8.52
CA ASP A 103 0.25 -9.12 7.68
C ASP A 103 0.49 -8.42 6.34
N VAL A 104 1.30 -7.36 6.32
CA VAL A 104 1.69 -6.66 5.07
C VAL A 104 2.41 -7.63 4.12
N PHE A 105 3.33 -8.44 4.64
CA PHE A 105 4.03 -9.43 3.84
C PHE A 105 3.06 -10.47 3.25
N GLU A 106 2.17 -11.02 4.08
CA GLU A 106 1.17 -12.02 3.66
C GLU A 106 0.22 -11.47 2.59
N GLU A 107 -0.23 -10.23 2.70
CA GLU A 107 -1.08 -9.61 1.68
C GLU A 107 -0.33 -9.38 0.35
N TYR A 108 0.98 -9.07 0.38
CA TYR A 108 1.78 -9.00 -0.84
C TYR A 108 2.01 -10.37 -1.48
N GLU A 109 2.18 -11.44 -0.70
CA GLU A 109 2.18 -12.82 -1.21
C GLU A 109 0.85 -13.20 -1.86
N GLN A 110 -0.28 -12.80 -1.26
CA GLN A 110 -1.59 -13.01 -1.87
C GLN A 110 -1.75 -12.26 -3.20
N LEU A 111 -1.27 -11.02 -3.29
CA LEU A 111 -1.27 -10.26 -4.55
C LEU A 111 -0.39 -10.90 -5.63
N GLU A 112 0.74 -11.49 -5.24
CA GLU A 112 1.59 -12.26 -6.13
C GLU A 112 0.88 -13.52 -6.65
N GLN A 113 0.18 -14.26 -5.78
CA GLN A 113 -0.62 -15.41 -6.21
C GLN A 113 -1.74 -14.99 -7.16
N ALA A 114 -2.45 -13.90 -6.84
CA ALA A 114 -3.49 -13.34 -7.69
C ALA A 114 -2.94 -12.93 -9.07
N PHE A 115 -1.72 -12.37 -9.11
CA PHE A 115 -1.02 -12.06 -10.35
C PHE A 115 -0.81 -13.32 -11.20
N PHE A 116 -0.24 -14.40 -10.63
CA PHE A 116 0.02 -15.63 -11.38
C PHE A 116 -1.27 -16.28 -11.90
N GLN A 117 -2.30 -16.37 -11.05
CA GLN A 117 -3.60 -16.88 -11.48
C GLN A 117 -4.19 -16.02 -12.61
N SER A 118 -3.99 -14.70 -12.56
CA SER A 118 -4.49 -13.79 -13.60
C SER A 118 -3.76 -13.99 -14.92
N MET A 119 -2.44 -14.20 -14.86
CA MET A 119 -1.60 -14.51 -16.01
C MET A 119 -2.02 -15.83 -16.67
N GLU A 120 -2.40 -16.84 -15.88
CA GLU A 120 -2.87 -18.13 -16.39
C GLU A 120 -4.26 -18.05 -17.04
N GLN A 121 -5.20 -17.33 -16.41
CA GLN A 121 -6.59 -17.28 -16.87
C GLN A 121 -6.83 -16.29 -18.02
N GLN A 122 -6.17 -15.14 -17.99
CA GLN A 122 -6.46 -14.00 -18.88
C GLN A 122 -5.23 -13.51 -19.64
N GLY A 123 -4.05 -14.08 -19.38
CA GLY A 123 -2.78 -13.58 -19.92
C GLY A 123 -2.34 -12.27 -19.27
N ALA A 124 -1.61 -11.45 -20.04
CA ALA A 124 -1.00 -10.21 -19.55
C ALA A 124 -1.56 -8.92 -20.21
N PRO A 125 -2.88 -8.75 -20.43
CA PRO A 125 -3.40 -7.64 -21.24
C PRO A 125 -3.16 -6.25 -20.63
N TRP A 126 -2.88 -6.16 -19.33
CA TRP A 126 -2.61 -4.90 -18.62
C TRP A 126 -1.11 -4.60 -18.45
N PHE A 127 -0.24 -5.47 -18.95
CA PHE A 127 1.21 -5.30 -18.91
C PHE A 127 1.72 -4.97 -20.31
N SER A 128 2.66 -4.03 -20.41
CA SER A 128 3.13 -3.55 -21.71
C SER A 128 3.97 -4.58 -22.47
N LYS A 129 4.86 -5.27 -21.77
CA LYS A 129 5.78 -6.31 -22.27
C LYS A 129 6.44 -7.04 -21.10
N PHE A 130 7.29 -8.02 -21.40
CA PHE A 130 8.08 -8.71 -20.37
C PHE A 130 8.95 -7.74 -19.55
N GLY A 131 9.78 -6.90 -20.18
CA GLY A 131 10.62 -5.92 -19.48
C GLY A 131 12.07 -6.37 -19.29
N GLY A 132 12.81 -5.75 -18.36
CA GLY A 132 14.21 -6.11 -18.04
C GLY A 132 15.25 -5.62 -19.07
N SER A 133 14.92 -4.57 -19.82
CA SER A 133 15.77 -4.02 -20.89
C SER A 133 16.08 -2.53 -20.69
N ALA A 134 15.58 -1.91 -19.62
CA ALA A 134 15.96 -0.54 -19.31
C ALA A 134 17.36 -0.54 -18.70
N PRO A 135 18.16 0.52 -18.92
CA PRO A 135 19.48 0.64 -18.31
C PRO A 135 19.41 0.48 -16.78
N GLY A 136 20.24 -0.41 -16.23
CA GLY A 136 20.32 -0.69 -14.80
C GLY A 136 19.32 -1.72 -14.30
N ASP A 137 18.49 -2.35 -15.15
CA ASP A 137 17.64 -3.47 -14.75
C ASP A 137 18.42 -4.71 -14.31
N GLU A 138 19.62 -4.87 -14.85
CA GLU A 138 20.54 -5.97 -14.55
C GLU A 138 21.29 -5.79 -13.23
N ALA A 139 21.65 -4.56 -12.87
CA ALA A 139 22.65 -4.31 -11.80
C ALA A 139 22.37 -3.08 -10.91
N GLY A 140 21.23 -2.39 -11.07
CA GLY A 140 20.87 -1.28 -10.18
C GLY A 140 20.52 -1.73 -8.75
N ASP A 141 20.29 -0.79 -7.83
CA ASP A 141 19.73 -1.10 -6.51
C ASP A 141 18.28 -1.57 -6.66
N ILE A 142 18.12 -2.86 -6.97
CA ILE A 142 16.83 -3.50 -7.22
C ILE A 142 15.93 -3.41 -5.99
N LEU A 143 16.51 -3.28 -4.79
CA LEU A 143 15.75 -3.20 -3.55
C LEU A 143 15.33 -1.75 -3.17
N ASP A 144 15.60 -0.74 -3.99
CA ASP A 144 15.03 0.60 -3.83
C ASP A 144 13.70 0.72 -4.60
N VAL A 145 12.59 0.77 -3.87
CA VAL A 145 11.24 0.95 -4.42
C VAL A 145 11.11 2.26 -5.20
N ARG A 146 11.96 3.26 -4.93
CA ARG A 146 11.91 4.59 -5.58
C ARG A 146 12.74 4.67 -6.85
N ARG A 147 13.49 3.61 -7.17
CA ARG A 147 14.35 3.54 -8.37
C ARG A 147 13.60 3.86 -9.66
N LYS A 148 12.34 3.42 -9.74
CA LYS A 148 11.43 3.70 -10.86
C LYS A 148 10.07 4.15 -10.33
N PRO A 149 9.29 4.90 -11.12
CA PRO A 149 7.93 5.31 -10.74
C PRO A 149 6.94 4.14 -10.92
N TYR A 150 7.18 3.01 -10.24
CA TYR A 150 6.42 1.76 -10.37
C TYR A 150 4.92 1.98 -10.19
N ARG A 151 4.52 2.70 -9.13
CA ARG A 151 3.11 2.98 -8.85
C ARG A 151 2.41 3.74 -9.97
N GLN A 152 3.10 4.73 -10.57
CA GLN A 152 2.56 5.47 -11.71
C GLN A 152 2.46 4.59 -12.96
N ALA A 153 3.45 3.71 -13.18
CA ALA A 153 3.43 2.78 -14.29
C ALA A 153 2.28 1.76 -14.18
N ILE A 154 1.99 1.28 -12.96
CA ILE A 154 0.86 0.39 -12.65
C ILE A 154 -0.46 1.13 -12.89
N LEU A 155 -0.59 2.36 -12.37
CA LEU A 155 -1.79 3.18 -12.56
C LEU A 155 -2.12 3.42 -14.05
N ASN A 156 -1.09 3.62 -14.87
CA ASN A 156 -1.24 3.86 -16.30
C ASN A 156 -1.34 2.58 -17.15
N ASN A 157 -1.30 1.38 -16.56
CA ASN A 157 -1.17 0.09 -17.27
C ASN A 157 0.02 0.05 -18.26
N THR A 158 1.13 0.70 -17.90
CA THR A 158 2.36 0.75 -18.72
C THR A 158 3.50 -0.08 -18.12
N VAL A 159 3.30 -0.59 -16.90
CA VAL A 159 4.27 -1.41 -16.18
C VAL A 159 4.61 -2.68 -16.97
N THR A 160 5.88 -3.07 -16.95
CA THR A 160 6.31 -4.36 -17.53
C THR A 160 6.12 -5.49 -16.52
N ILE A 161 6.07 -6.74 -17.00
CA ILE A 161 5.99 -7.90 -16.10
C ILE A 161 7.17 -7.90 -15.14
N PHE A 162 8.39 -7.68 -15.64
CA PHE A 162 9.61 -7.57 -14.86
C PHE A 162 9.49 -6.50 -13.79
N ASP A 163 9.14 -5.26 -14.17
CA ASP A 163 9.05 -4.15 -13.21
C ASP A 163 8.01 -4.41 -12.12
N PHE A 164 6.88 -5.03 -12.47
CA PHE A 164 5.86 -5.39 -11.50
C PHE A 164 6.33 -6.49 -10.54
N ARG A 165 7.02 -7.51 -11.07
CA ARG A 165 7.61 -8.60 -10.28
C ARG A 165 8.69 -8.08 -9.32
N ILE A 166 9.54 -7.16 -9.77
CA ILE A 166 10.50 -6.47 -8.91
C ILE A 166 9.76 -5.68 -7.84
N TYR A 167 8.77 -4.87 -8.20
CA TYR A 167 8.02 -4.08 -7.24
C TYR A 167 7.42 -4.92 -6.11
N LEU A 168 6.73 -6.02 -6.44
CA LEU A 168 6.20 -6.97 -5.45
C LEU A 168 7.29 -7.50 -4.51
N PHE A 169 8.38 -8.00 -5.09
CA PHE A 169 9.49 -8.57 -4.34
C PHE A 169 10.09 -7.56 -3.35
N VAL A 170 10.32 -6.33 -3.80
CA VAL A 170 10.92 -5.31 -2.94
C VAL A 170 9.97 -4.92 -1.80
N ARG A 171 8.67 -4.85 -2.06
CA ARG A 171 7.67 -4.59 -1.01
C ARG A 171 7.60 -5.72 0.02
N GLN A 172 7.66 -6.97 -0.43
CA GLN A 172 7.75 -8.14 0.46
C GLN A 172 9.01 -8.10 1.34
N ILE A 173 10.18 -7.82 0.74
CA ILE A 173 11.44 -7.72 1.47
C ILE A 173 11.42 -6.55 2.47
N ALA A 174 10.90 -5.38 2.07
CA ALA A 174 10.75 -4.24 2.96
C ALA A 174 9.88 -4.60 4.18
N ALA A 175 8.75 -5.28 3.97
CA ALA A 175 7.89 -5.74 5.05
C ALA A 175 8.61 -6.73 5.98
N LEU A 176 9.32 -7.72 5.44
CA LEU A 176 10.07 -8.69 6.25
C LEU A 176 11.21 -8.03 7.06
N LEU A 177 11.91 -7.06 6.49
CA LEU A 177 12.99 -6.34 7.19
C LEU A 177 12.46 -5.62 8.44
N GLU A 178 11.27 -5.01 8.37
CA GLU A 178 10.62 -4.37 9.52
C GLU A 178 10.21 -5.37 10.62
N THR A 179 10.03 -6.65 10.29
CA THR A 179 9.78 -7.70 11.32
C THR A 179 11.04 -8.08 12.12
N GLY A 180 12.23 -7.70 11.64
CA GLY A 180 13.53 -8.07 12.24
C GLY A 180 13.91 -9.55 12.07
N LYS A 181 13.11 -10.36 11.37
CA LYS A 181 13.34 -11.80 11.18
C LYS A 181 14.23 -12.06 9.94
N LEU A 182 15.53 -11.76 10.05
CA LEU A 182 16.48 -11.85 8.93
C LEU A 182 16.52 -13.22 8.23
N ALA A 183 16.34 -14.32 8.97
CA ALA A 183 16.30 -15.66 8.37
C ALA A 183 15.18 -15.80 7.33
N ARG A 184 14.00 -15.21 7.57
CA ARG A 184 12.88 -15.20 6.62
C ARG A 184 13.19 -14.35 5.39
N VAL A 185 13.87 -13.21 5.57
CA VAL A 185 14.32 -12.37 4.46
C VAL A 185 15.21 -13.17 3.50
N CYS A 186 16.21 -13.88 4.05
CA CYS A 186 17.13 -14.70 3.27
C CYS A 186 16.44 -15.88 2.59
N GLU A 187 15.58 -16.60 3.32
CA GLU A 187 14.82 -17.74 2.76
C GLU A 187 13.90 -17.30 1.62
N HIS A 188 13.09 -16.25 1.84
CA HIS A 188 12.20 -15.69 0.82
C HIS A 188 12.97 -15.22 -0.40
N SER A 189 14.06 -14.47 -0.18
CA SER A 189 14.92 -13.98 -1.27
C SER A 189 15.50 -15.13 -2.09
N LEU A 190 16.00 -16.18 -1.44
CA LEU A 190 16.58 -17.33 -2.13
C LEU A 190 15.54 -18.05 -3.00
N GLN A 191 14.33 -18.28 -2.46
CA GLN A 191 13.24 -18.90 -3.20
C GLN A 191 12.82 -18.04 -4.40
N TYR A 192 12.64 -16.74 -4.20
CA TYR A 192 12.29 -15.81 -5.26
C TYR A 192 13.36 -15.78 -6.36
N MET A 193 14.64 -15.65 -6.00
CA MET A 193 15.75 -15.61 -6.96
C MET A 193 15.88 -16.91 -7.76
N ALA A 194 15.66 -18.06 -7.13
CA ALA A 194 15.70 -19.35 -7.82
C ALA A 194 14.60 -19.45 -8.89
N LEU A 195 13.36 -19.08 -8.53
CA LEU A 195 12.21 -19.11 -9.43
C LEU A 195 12.33 -18.05 -10.52
N TRP A 196 12.56 -16.79 -10.13
CA TRP A 196 12.64 -15.69 -11.07
C TRP A 196 13.85 -15.80 -11.99
N GLY A 197 14.99 -16.27 -11.49
CA GLY A 197 16.18 -16.54 -12.31
C GLY A 197 15.92 -17.60 -13.38
N LYS A 198 15.08 -18.61 -13.10
CA LYS A 198 14.64 -19.57 -14.13
C LYS A 198 13.81 -18.88 -15.21
N THR A 199 12.82 -18.06 -14.82
CA THR A 199 12.01 -17.28 -15.78
C THR A 199 12.88 -16.34 -16.60
N LEU A 200 13.84 -15.63 -16.01
CA LEU A 200 14.76 -14.76 -16.76
C LEU A 200 15.56 -15.53 -17.82
N ARG A 201 16.00 -16.76 -17.53
CA ARG A 201 16.67 -17.62 -18.51
C ARG A 201 15.75 -18.09 -19.64
N GLU A 202 14.47 -18.32 -19.36
CA GLU A 202 13.48 -18.64 -20.40
C GLU A 202 13.29 -17.47 -21.38
N TYR A 203 13.44 -16.23 -20.91
CA TYR A 203 13.35 -14.99 -21.71
C TYR A 203 14.70 -14.43 -22.16
N GLN A 204 15.79 -15.20 -22.07
CA GLN A 204 17.16 -14.74 -22.35
C GLN A 204 17.35 -14.14 -23.75
N THR A 205 16.53 -14.52 -24.74
CA THR A 205 16.60 -13.99 -26.11
C THR A 205 16.19 -12.52 -26.21
N SER A 206 15.38 -12.04 -25.26
CA SER A 206 14.90 -10.65 -25.18
C SER A 206 15.71 -9.79 -24.21
N LEU A 207 16.70 -10.39 -23.54
CA LEU A 207 17.53 -9.78 -22.51
C LEU A 207 18.99 -9.73 -22.97
N MET A 208 19.81 -8.95 -22.29
CA MET A 208 21.25 -8.96 -22.57
C MET A 208 21.88 -10.32 -22.18
N PRO A 209 22.96 -10.75 -22.85
CA PRO A 209 23.67 -11.97 -22.46
C PRO A 209 24.11 -11.93 -20.99
N GLY A 210 23.83 -13.01 -20.26
CA GLY A 210 24.17 -13.12 -18.84
C GLY A 210 23.28 -12.32 -17.88
N PHE A 211 22.16 -11.75 -18.36
CA PHE A 211 21.28 -10.93 -17.53
C PHE A 211 20.81 -11.66 -16.26
N ALA A 212 20.41 -12.92 -16.38
CA ALA A 212 19.87 -13.68 -15.25
C ALA A 212 20.92 -13.88 -14.15
N GLU A 213 22.17 -14.14 -14.52
CA GLU A 213 23.29 -14.33 -13.61
C GLU A 213 23.68 -13.02 -12.91
N ILE A 214 23.81 -11.94 -13.69
CA ILE A 214 24.14 -10.60 -13.16
C ILE A 214 23.03 -10.13 -12.21
N TRP A 215 21.77 -10.28 -12.62
CA TRP A 215 20.61 -9.92 -11.81
C TRP A 215 20.59 -10.71 -10.50
N THR A 216 20.77 -12.03 -10.56
CA THR A 216 20.77 -12.89 -9.37
C THR A 216 21.88 -12.49 -8.41
N TRP A 217 23.10 -12.27 -8.92
CA TRP A 217 24.23 -11.83 -8.10
C TRP A 217 23.96 -10.47 -7.44
N THR A 218 23.42 -9.52 -8.19
CA THR A 218 23.10 -8.17 -7.68
C THR A 218 22.06 -8.23 -6.57
N VAL A 219 20.99 -9.00 -6.75
CA VAL A 219 19.95 -9.14 -5.72
C VAL A 219 20.49 -9.87 -4.50
N CYS A 220 21.24 -10.97 -4.66
CA CYS A 220 21.90 -11.66 -3.56
C CYS A 220 22.74 -10.69 -2.73
N HIS A 221 23.60 -9.92 -3.41
CA HIS A 221 24.49 -8.96 -2.75
C HIS A 221 23.71 -7.86 -2.03
N ALA A 222 22.69 -7.28 -2.67
CA ALA A 222 21.85 -6.25 -2.07
C ALA A 222 21.09 -6.76 -0.84
N VAL A 223 20.58 -7.99 -0.87
CA VAL A 223 19.91 -8.62 0.28
C VAL A 223 20.89 -8.83 1.43
N ILE A 224 22.08 -9.37 1.15
CA ILE A 224 23.12 -9.57 2.17
C ILE A 224 23.47 -8.24 2.84
N GLN A 225 23.69 -7.18 2.05
CA GLN A 225 24.00 -5.85 2.58
C GLN A 225 22.90 -5.24 3.45
N ARG A 226 21.63 -5.68 3.32
CA ARG A 226 20.52 -5.23 4.16
C ARG A 226 20.35 -6.06 5.43
N CYS A 227 20.95 -7.26 5.46
CA CYS A 227 20.89 -8.18 6.59
C CYS A 227 22.13 -8.10 7.50
N ASP A 228 23.25 -7.56 7.00
CA ASP A 228 24.47 -7.25 7.77
C ASP A 228 24.29 -6.00 8.66
#